data_AF-A0A2Y9B9Y3-F1
#
_entry.id   AF-A0A2Y9B9Y3-F1
#
_cell.length_a   1.000
_cell.length_b   1.000
_cell.length_c   1.000
_cell.angle_alpha   90.00
_cell.angle_beta   90.00
_cell.angle_gamma   90.00
#
_symmetry.space_group_name_H-M   'P 1'
#
loop_
_entity.id
_entity.type
_entity.pdbx_description
1 polymer ?
#
loop_
_entity_poly.entity_id
_entity_poly.type
_entity_poly.pdbx_seq_one_letter_code
_entity_poly.pdbx_strand_id
1 'polypeptide(L)'
;MKLMTAALVAGLLTVGGLAQAQSMGQGYDMLTTALMSDFERMGIPTDVLDDLTLAQVAEIKDIVEADDSDNFKKGRIEAIIRDN
;
A
#
# COMPACT_ATOMS: atom_id res chain seq x y z
N MET A 1 31.47 -35.46 33.88
CA MET A 1 30.93 -34.42 32.99
C MET A 1 29.41 -34.57 32.94
N LYS A 2 28.71 -33.48 33.31
CA LYS A 2 27.35 -33.05 32.96
C LYS A 2 26.34 -34.12 32.47
N LEU A 3 25.37 -34.42 33.33
CA LEU A 3 24.01 -34.83 32.96
C LEU A 3 23.09 -33.61 33.12
N MET A 4 22.01 -33.59 32.34
CA MET A 4 20.87 -32.64 32.41
C MET A 4 21.22 -31.25 31.82
N THR A 5 20.46 -30.64 30.91
CA THR A 5 18.99 -30.58 30.77
C THR A 5 18.68 -30.08 29.36
N ALA A 6 18.14 -30.92 28.47
CA ALA A 6 17.55 -30.45 27.21
C ALA A 6 16.07 -30.11 27.49
N ALA A 7 15.84 -28.92 28.05
CA ALA A 7 14.50 -28.40 28.22
C ALA A 7 13.97 -27.91 26.87
N LEU A 8 12.91 -28.56 26.42
CA LEU A 8 11.96 -28.10 25.41
C LEU A 8 11.80 -26.58 25.41
N VAL A 9 12.01 -25.95 24.25
CA VAL A 9 11.32 -24.71 23.90
C VAL A 9 10.34 -25.04 22.78
N ALA A 10 9.19 -25.53 23.19
CA ALA A 10 7.99 -25.53 22.37
C ALA A 10 7.34 -24.14 22.49
N GLY A 11 7.10 -23.51 21.35
CA GLY A 11 6.23 -22.34 21.24
C GLY A 11 6.97 -21.02 21.09
N LEU A 12 6.95 -20.48 19.86
CA LEU A 12 6.84 -19.05 19.53
C LEU A 12 6.72 -18.93 17.99
N LEU A 13 5.58 -19.36 17.44
CA LEU A 13 5.22 -19.08 16.03
C LEU A 13 4.41 -17.78 15.87
N THR A 14 4.27 -16.95 16.89
CA THR A 14 3.37 -15.77 16.83
C THR A 14 4.06 -14.42 16.63
N VAL A 15 5.39 -14.37 16.49
CA VAL A 15 6.10 -13.08 16.33
C VAL A 15 6.25 -12.63 14.86
N GLY A 16 5.96 -13.50 13.89
CA GLY A 16 6.07 -13.16 12.45
C GLY A 16 4.91 -12.31 11.92
N GLY A 17 3.69 -12.50 12.44
CA GLY A 17 2.48 -11.85 11.91
C GLY A 17 2.41 -10.33 12.18
N LEU A 18 2.92 -9.87 13.33
CA LEU A 18 2.88 -8.45 13.69
C LEU A 18 3.90 -7.61 12.90
N ALA A 19 5.09 -8.18 12.61
CA ALA A 19 6.11 -7.51 11.81
C ALA A 19 5.66 -7.32 10.35
N GLN A 20 4.99 -8.30 9.76
CA GLN A 20 4.47 -8.21 8.40
C GLN A 20 3.35 -7.17 8.27
N ALA A 21 2.42 -7.11 9.23
CA ALA A 21 1.34 -6.11 9.20
C ALA A 21 1.87 -4.65 9.28
N GLN A 22 2.88 -4.39 10.12
CA GLN A 22 3.50 -3.07 10.22
C GLN A 22 4.22 -2.66 8.92
N SER A 23 4.89 -3.60 8.25
CA SER A 23 5.56 -3.30 6.97
C SER A 23 4.60 -2.97 5.84
N MET A 24 3.42 -3.60 5.82
CA MET A 24 2.41 -3.35 4.78
C MET A 24 1.73 -2.00 4.96
N GLY A 25 1.42 -1.58 6.19
CA GLY A 25 0.86 -0.25 6.47
C GLY A 25 1.82 0.87 6.06
N GLN A 26 3.10 0.76 6.41
CA GLN A 26 4.10 1.76 6.02
C GLN A 26 4.31 1.86 4.50
N GLY A 27 4.25 0.72 3.78
CA GLY A 27 4.32 0.71 2.32
C GLY A 27 3.12 1.38 1.67
N TYR A 28 1.92 1.17 2.24
CA TYR A 28 0.70 1.83 1.80
C TYR A 28 0.77 3.35 1.99
N ASP A 29 1.16 3.82 3.17
CA ASP A 29 1.26 5.25 3.48
C ASP A 29 2.28 5.97 2.57
N MET A 30 3.40 5.31 2.28
CA MET A 30 4.40 5.84 1.34
C MET A 30 3.82 5.97 -0.07
N LEU A 31 3.04 4.98 -0.50
CA LEU A 31 2.45 4.96 -1.83
C LEU A 31 1.37 6.02 -1.97
N THR A 32 0.46 6.15 -1.00
CA THR A 32 -0.56 7.19 -0.99
C THR A 32 0.06 8.57 -0.96
N THR A 33 1.10 8.78 -0.15
CA THR A 33 1.86 10.05 -0.11
C THR A 33 2.45 10.42 -1.47
N ALA A 34 3.00 9.45 -2.21
CA ALA A 34 3.53 9.69 -3.55
C ALA A 34 2.40 10.11 -4.51
N LEU A 35 1.26 9.41 -4.47
CA LEU A 35 0.11 9.69 -5.30
C LEU A 35 -0.55 11.04 -5.01
N MET A 36 -0.47 11.56 -3.78
CA MET A 36 -1.02 12.89 -3.44
C MET A 36 -0.45 13.99 -4.34
N SER A 37 0.86 13.97 -4.59
CA SER A 37 1.52 14.96 -5.45
C SER A 37 1.03 14.89 -6.90
N ASP A 38 0.80 13.67 -7.39
CA ASP A 38 0.28 13.45 -8.74
C ASP A 38 -1.18 13.87 -8.86
N PHE A 39 -1.98 13.61 -7.83
CA PHE A 39 -3.39 14.00 -7.77
C PHE A 39 -3.53 15.52 -7.76
N GLU A 40 -2.76 16.22 -6.91
CA GLU A 40 -2.72 17.68 -6.86
C GLU A 40 -2.35 18.28 -8.23
N ARG A 41 -1.31 17.72 -8.87
CA ARG A 41 -0.86 18.13 -10.21
C ARG A 41 -1.95 17.95 -11.27
N MET A 42 -2.71 16.86 -11.20
CA MET A 42 -3.83 16.58 -12.10
C MET A 42 -5.15 17.27 -11.68
N GLY A 43 -5.18 17.95 -10.54
CA GLY A 43 -6.40 18.55 -9.98
C GLY A 43 -7.48 17.51 -9.65
N ILE A 44 -7.05 16.36 -9.12
CA ILE A 44 -7.90 15.33 -8.54
C ILE A 44 -7.90 15.55 -7.01
N PRO A 45 -9.07 15.53 -6.33
CA PRO A 45 -9.11 15.67 -4.88
C PRO A 45 -8.31 14.55 -4.20
N THR A 46 -7.43 14.89 -3.25
CA THR A 46 -6.54 13.92 -2.58
C THR A 46 -7.24 13.15 -1.46
N ASP A 47 -8.35 13.68 -0.94
CA ASP A 47 -9.18 13.05 0.09
C ASP A 47 -9.78 11.72 -0.36
N VAL A 48 -9.97 11.54 -1.68
CA VAL A 48 -10.47 10.26 -2.23
C VAL A 48 -9.49 9.10 -2.03
N LEU A 49 -8.20 9.37 -1.77
CA LEU A 49 -7.19 8.32 -1.54
C LEU A 49 -7.47 7.52 -0.27
N ASP A 50 -8.15 8.12 0.72
CA ASP A 50 -8.49 7.48 1.99
C ASP A 50 -9.56 6.38 1.82
N ASP A 51 -10.37 6.49 0.77
CA ASP A 51 -11.46 5.55 0.46
C ASP A 51 -11.02 4.41 -0.47
N LEU A 52 -9.80 4.44 -0.99
CA LEU A 52 -9.32 3.44 -1.95
C LEU A 52 -8.80 2.18 -1.27
N THR A 53 -9.10 1.04 -1.89
CA THR A 53 -8.44 -0.22 -1.54
C THR A 53 -6.98 -0.23 -2.00
N LEU A 54 -6.13 -1.02 -1.34
CA LEU A 54 -4.73 -1.23 -1.76
C LEU A 54 -4.60 -1.62 -3.25
N ALA A 55 -5.55 -2.41 -3.78
CA ALA A 55 -5.56 -2.82 -5.17
C ALA A 55 -5.78 -1.62 -6.12
N GLN A 56 -6.73 -0.74 -5.80
CA GLN A 56 -6.99 0.48 -6.56
C GLN A 56 -5.81 1.47 -6.49
N VAL A 57 -5.20 1.62 -5.31
CA VAL A 57 -4.01 2.46 -5.14
C VAL A 57 -2.85 1.94 -6.00
N ALA A 58 -2.65 0.62 -6.08
CA ALA A 58 -1.65 0.02 -6.96
C ALA A 58 -1.97 0.23 -8.45
N GLU A 59 -3.22 0.06 -8.86
CA GLU A 59 -3.63 0.30 -10.26
C GLU A 59 -3.44 1.78 -10.66
N ILE A 60 -3.77 2.70 -9.78
CA ILE A 60 -3.57 4.14 -9.99
C ILE A 60 -2.09 4.48 -10.11
N LYS A 61 -1.23 3.85 -9.30
CA LYS A 61 0.22 3.98 -9.42
C LYS A 61 0.71 3.59 -10.81
N ASP A 62 0.24 2.45 -11.32
CA ASP A 62 0.61 1.98 -12.66
C ASP A 62 0.16 2.97 -13.75
N ILE A 63 -0.99 3.61 -13.58
CA ILE A 63 -1.48 4.65 -14.50
C ILE A 63 -0.61 5.91 -14.43
N VAL A 64 -0.24 6.35 -13.24
CA VAL A 64 0.59 7.55 -13.04
C VAL A 64 1.97 7.37 -13.67
N GLU A 65 2.55 6.18 -13.55
CA GLU A 65 3.87 5.84 -14.12
C GLU A 65 3.86 5.58 -15.62
N ALA A 66 2.68 5.37 -16.23
CA ALA A 66 2.57 5.19 -17.68
C ALA A 66 3.08 6.41 -18.45
N ASP A 67 3.59 6.23 -19.66
CA ASP A 67 4.03 7.32 -20.54
C ASP A 67 2.84 7.95 -21.30
N ASP A 68 1.83 8.35 -20.53
CA ASP A 68 0.59 8.95 -21.03
C ASP A 68 0.47 10.42 -20.60
N SER A 69 -0.32 11.21 -21.33
CA SER A 69 -0.65 12.57 -20.93
C SER A 69 -1.48 12.61 -19.65
N ASP A 70 -1.31 13.66 -18.85
CA ASP A 70 -2.03 13.85 -17.58
C ASP A 70 -3.56 13.81 -17.73
N ASN A 71 -4.09 14.36 -18.83
CA ASN A 71 -5.54 14.31 -19.11
C ASN A 71 -6.04 12.88 -19.31
N PHE A 72 -5.24 12.04 -19.97
CA PHE A 72 -5.57 10.63 -20.18
C PHE A 72 -5.48 9.83 -18.88
N LYS A 73 -4.41 10.05 -18.11
CA LYS A 73 -4.23 9.45 -16.77
C LYS A 73 -5.37 9.82 -15.85
N LYS A 74 -5.70 11.11 -15.77
CA LYS A 74 -6.79 11.64 -14.95
C LYS A 74 -8.11 10.94 -15.26
N GLY A 75 -8.49 10.83 -16.54
CA GLY A 75 -9.75 10.17 -16.91
C GLY A 75 -9.82 8.70 -16.47
N ARG A 76 -8.69 7.97 -16.51
CA ARG A 76 -8.62 6.58 -16.03
C ARG A 76 -8.70 6.49 -14.51
N ILE A 77 -8.00 7.37 -13.80
CA ILE A 77 -8.02 7.44 -12.34
C ILE A 77 -9.42 7.79 -11.83
N GLU A 78 -10.10 8.76 -12.45
CA GLU A 78 -11.48 9.13 -12.10
C GLU A 78 -12.47 7.99 -12.36
N ALA A 79 -12.21 7.10 -13.32
CA ALA A 79 -13.02 5.91 -13.54
C ALA A 79 -12.86 4.91 -12.38
N ILE A 80 -11.63 4.64 -11.94
CA ILE A 80 -11.33 3.76 -10.79
C ILE A 80 -12.00 4.29 -9.52
N ILE A 81 -11.94 5.60 -9.28
CA ILE A 81 -12.57 6.24 -8.11
C ILE A 81 -14.10 6.11 -8.16
N ARG A 82 -14.72 6.26 -9.34
CA ARG A 82 -16.18 6.18 -9.48
C ARG A 82 -16.73 4.77 -9.29
N ASP A 83 -15.95 3.76 -9.65
CA ASP A 83 -16.31 2.34 -9.55
C ASP A 83 -16.00 1.75 -8.16
N ASN A 84 -15.54 2.58 -7.22
CA ASN A 84 -15.33 2.25 -5.81
C ASN A 84 -16.66 2.24 -5.02
#